data_AF-A0A098G1I5-F1
#
_entry.id   AF-A0A098G1I5-F1
#
_cell.length_a   1.000
_cell.length_b   1.000
_cell.length_c   1.000
_cell.angle_alpha   90.00
_cell.angle_beta   90.00
_cell.angle_gamma   90.00
#
_symmetry.space_group_name_H-M   'P 1'
#
loop_
_entity.id
_entity.type
_entity.pdbx_description
1 polymer ?
#
loop_
_entity_poly.entity_id
_entity_poly.type
_entity_poly.pdbx_seq_one_letter_code
_entity_poly.pdbx_strand_id
1 'polypeptide(L)'
;MKKKSGSRIGRVITRIINIRFWFDWDRMKAFTVALKNGIKRMFVPQQAVTSESFNAAKTRMHLSDAELLSKQNALFRLSILMLAVAILLLGYGGYQIFYGSLKAVIVSLVVTLIALVLAFRYHFWYFQIKHRKLGCTFNEWYRQGLLGEKE
;
A
#
# COMPACT_ATOMS: atom_id res chain seq x y z
N MET A 1 -45.06 -28.98 -35.09
CA MET A 1 -43.94 -28.00 -35.17
C MET A 1 -43.71 -27.36 -33.79
N LYS A 2 -42.60 -27.67 -33.11
CA LYS A 2 -42.26 -27.07 -31.80
C LYS A 2 -41.68 -25.66 -32.00
N LYS A 3 -42.35 -24.63 -31.46
CA LYS A 3 -41.90 -23.23 -31.51
C LYS A 3 -40.67 -23.03 -30.61
N LYS A 4 -39.50 -22.79 -31.22
CA LYS A 4 -38.30 -22.30 -30.53
C LYS A 4 -38.44 -20.81 -30.23
N SER A 5 -39.07 -20.46 -29.11
CA SER A 5 -39.07 -19.07 -28.61
C SER A 5 -37.77 -18.80 -27.87
N GLY A 6 -36.72 -18.43 -28.61
CA GLY A 6 -35.51 -17.87 -28.01
C GLY A 6 -35.82 -16.47 -27.48
N SER A 7 -35.98 -16.33 -26.17
CA SER A 7 -36.33 -15.07 -25.51
C SER A 7 -35.35 -13.95 -25.87
N ARG A 8 -35.83 -12.98 -26.66
CA ARG A 8 -35.08 -11.78 -27.09
C ARG A 8 -34.56 -10.98 -25.90
N ILE A 9 -35.27 -11.06 -24.76
CA ILE A 9 -34.95 -10.39 -23.51
C ILE A 9 -33.66 -10.98 -22.89
N GLY A 10 -33.51 -12.31 -22.90
CA GLY A 10 -32.30 -12.96 -22.38
C GLY A 10 -31.04 -12.57 -23.16
N ARG A 11 -31.17 -12.29 -24.46
CA ARG A 11 -30.06 -11.86 -25.33
C ARG A 11 -29.64 -10.40 -25.08
N VAL A 12 -30.56 -9.56 -24.61
CA VAL A 12 -30.25 -8.16 -24.22
C VAL A 12 -29.59 -8.12 -22.86
N ILE A 13 -30.12 -8.87 -21.88
CA ILE A 13 -29.56 -8.96 -20.52
C ILE A 13 -28.10 -9.47 -20.56
N THR A 14 -27.85 -10.54 -21.33
CA THR A 14 -26.49 -11.09 -21.49
C THR A 14 -25.51 -10.16 -22.21
N ARG A 15 -26.00 -9.19 -22.98
CA ARG A 15 -25.16 -8.19 -23.66
C ARG A 15 -24.78 -7.01 -22.76
N ILE A 16 -25.66 -6.67 -21.80
CA ILE A 16 -25.45 -5.57 -20.83
C ILE A 16 -24.62 -6.06 -19.64
N ILE A 17 -24.86 -7.29 -19.17
CA ILE A 17 -24.13 -7.89 -18.04
C ILE A 17 -22.88 -8.60 -18.57
N ASN A 18 -21.92 -7.83 -19.07
CA ASN A 18 -20.58 -8.33 -19.34
C ASN A 18 -19.68 -8.04 -18.14
N ILE A 19 -19.88 -8.83 -17.06
CA ILE A 19 -19.19 -8.67 -15.75
C ILE A 19 -17.67 -8.60 -15.93
N ARG A 20 -17.12 -9.34 -16.90
CA ARG A 20 -15.68 -9.34 -17.21
C ARG A 20 -15.17 -7.99 -17.73
N PHE A 21 -15.98 -7.30 -18.53
CA PHE A 21 -15.66 -5.97 -19.05
C PHE A 21 -15.92 -4.88 -18.01
N TRP A 22 -17.04 -4.96 -17.27
CA TRP A 22 -17.37 -4.00 -16.19
C TRP A 22 -16.36 -3.99 -15.06
N PHE A 23 -15.79 -5.15 -14.73
CA PHE A 23 -14.84 -5.30 -13.63
C PHE A 23 -13.38 -5.14 -14.08
N ASP A 24 -13.14 -4.83 -15.36
CA ASP A 24 -11.80 -4.73 -15.97
C ASP A 24 -10.87 -5.84 -15.45
N TRP A 25 -11.25 -7.08 -15.77
CA TRP A 25 -10.63 -8.27 -15.20
C TRP A 25 -9.11 -8.31 -15.39
N ASP A 26 -8.62 -7.78 -16.52
CA ASP A 26 -7.20 -7.71 -16.83
C ASP A 26 -6.47 -6.76 -15.86
N ARG A 27 -7.06 -5.62 -15.54
CA ARG A 27 -6.53 -4.67 -14.54
C ARG A 27 -6.54 -5.25 -13.13
N MET A 28 -7.63 -5.92 -12.74
CA MET A 28 -7.69 -6.53 -11.42
C MET A 28 -6.72 -7.70 -11.26
N LYS A 29 -6.53 -8.51 -12.30
CA LYS A 29 -5.51 -9.58 -12.33
C LYS A 29 -4.10 -9.00 -12.23
N ALA A 30 -3.79 -7.94 -12.97
CA ALA A 30 -2.49 -7.26 -12.91
C ALA A 30 -2.21 -6.71 -11.50
N PHE A 31 -3.20 -6.05 -10.88
CA PHE A 31 -3.09 -5.58 -9.50
C PHE A 31 -2.86 -6.72 -8.50
N THR A 32 -3.60 -7.82 -8.63
CA THR A 32 -3.48 -8.99 -7.75
C THR A 32 -2.10 -9.65 -7.87
N VAL A 33 -1.57 -9.76 -9.09
CA VAL A 33 -0.21 -10.29 -9.33
C VAL A 33 0.85 -9.34 -8.76
N ALA A 34 0.69 -8.03 -8.93
CA ALA A 34 1.59 -7.03 -8.36
C ALA A 34 1.59 -7.08 -6.82
N LEU A 35 0.40 -7.17 -6.20
CA LEU A 35 0.24 -7.31 -4.76
C LEU A 35 0.89 -8.60 -4.24
N LYS A 36 0.61 -9.74 -4.88
CA LYS A 36 1.21 -11.04 -4.53
C LYS A 36 2.74 -11.00 -4.63
N ASN A 37 3.28 -10.40 -5.69
CA ASN A 37 4.71 -10.26 -5.88
C ASN A 37 5.34 -9.29 -4.87
N GLY A 38 4.64 -8.21 -4.52
CA GLY A 38 5.05 -7.27 -3.47
C GLY A 38 5.16 -7.98 -2.12
N ILE A 39 4.11 -8.69 -1.70
CA ILE A 39 4.11 -9.48 -0.46
C ILE A 39 5.23 -10.53 -0.50
N LYS A 40 5.36 -11.28 -1.60
CA LYS A 40 6.42 -12.30 -1.74
C LYS A 40 7.82 -11.70 -1.61
N ARG A 41 8.07 -10.51 -2.17
CA ARG A 41 9.35 -9.80 -2.05
C ARG A 41 9.63 -9.29 -0.63
N MET A 42 8.59 -9.01 0.16
CA MET A 42 8.74 -8.55 1.55
C MET A 42 9.07 -9.70 2.52
N PHE A 43 8.59 -10.92 2.23
CA PHE A 43 8.78 -12.09 3.11
C PHE A 43 9.88 -13.06 2.66
N VAL A 44 10.23 -13.08 1.37
CA VAL A 44 11.36 -13.88 0.87
C VAL A 44 12.61 -12.99 0.85
N PRO A 45 13.66 -13.31 1.62
CA PRO A 45 14.90 -12.54 1.61
C PRO A 45 15.45 -12.49 0.19
N GLN A 46 15.46 -11.29 -0.40
CA GLN A 46 16.08 -11.06 -1.69
C GLN A 46 17.58 -11.18 -1.49
N GLN A 47 18.21 -12.18 -2.11
CA GLN A 47 19.67 -12.25 -2.15
C GLN A 47 20.19 -10.97 -2.82
N ALA A 48 20.88 -10.13 -2.04
CA ALA A 48 21.40 -8.86 -2.52
C ALA A 48 22.46 -9.13 -3.59
N VAL A 49 22.15 -8.83 -4.85
CA VAL A 49 23.07 -9.03 -5.98
C VAL A 49 24.30 -8.10 -5.87
N THR A 50 24.21 -7.00 -5.11
CA THR A 50 25.36 -6.22 -4.63
C THR A 50 24.87 -5.24 -3.57
N SER A 51 25.02 -5.53 -2.28
CA SER A 51 24.61 -4.56 -1.24
C SER A 51 25.68 -3.47 -1.12
N GLU A 52 25.47 -2.32 -1.79
CA GLU A 52 26.19 -1.11 -1.43
C GLU A 52 25.99 -0.84 0.07
N SER A 53 27.09 -0.66 0.80
CA SER A 53 27.02 -0.29 2.21
C SER A 53 26.40 1.10 2.34
N PHE A 54 25.72 1.36 3.46
CA PHE A 54 25.13 2.68 3.74
C PHE A 54 26.16 3.81 3.64
N ASN A 55 27.41 3.54 4.02
CA ASN A 55 28.53 4.47 3.86
C ASN A 55 28.89 4.71 2.40
N ALA A 56 28.87 3.69 1.53
CA ALA A 56 29.09 3.85 0.09
C ALA A 56 27.98 4.69 -0.55
N ALA A 57 26.72 4.46 -0.18
CA ALA A 57 25.58 5.25 -0.67
C ALA A 57 25.61 6.71 -0.16
N LYS A 58 25.95 6.92 1.12
CA LYS A 58 26.11 8.26 1.71
C LYS A 58 27.23 9.05 1.03
N THR A 59 28.35 8.38 0.75
CA THR A 59 29.51 8.97 0.05
C THR A 59 29.15 9.35 -1.39
N ARG A 60 28.42 8.47 -2.11
CA ARG A 60 27.92 8.77 -3.47
C ARG A 60 26.93 9.94 -3.49
N MET A 61 26.08 10.05 -2.48
CA MET A 61 25.05 11.09 -2.40
C MET A 61 25.55 12.39 -1.76
N HIS A 62 26.83 12.48 -1.36
CA HIS A 62 27.42 13.64 -0.69
C HIS A 62 26.60 14.15 0.52
N LEU A 63 25.92 13.26 1.23
CA LEU A 63 25.02 13.63 2.33
C LEU A 63 25.81 13.81 3.63
N SER A 64 25.67 14.98 4.26
CA SER A 64 26.18 15.21 5.61
C SER A 64 25.31 14.50 6.66
N ASP A 65 25.89 14.14 7.82
CA ASP A 65 25.13 13.53 8.91
C ASP A 65 24.00 14.44 9.42
N ALA A 66 24.22 15.76 9.39
CA ALA A 66 23.24 16.77 9.80
C ALA A 66 22.02 16.81 8.87
N GLU A 67 22.23 16.74 7.55
CA GLU A 67 21.13 16.67 6.58
C GLU A 67 20.36 15.36 6.70
N LEU A 68 21.05 14.26 6.98
CA LEU A 68 20.42 12.96 7.18
C LEU A 68 19.44 12.98 8.36
N LEU A 69 19.87 13.55 9.49
CA LEU A 69 19.05 13.73 10.69
C LEU A 69 17.85 14.66 10.44
N SER A 70 18.05 15.74 9.69
CA SER A 70 16.96 16.65 9.31
C SER A 70 15.89 15.95 8.47
N LYS A 71 16.32 15.17 7.45
CA LYS A 71 15.42 14.39 6.60
C LYS A 71 14.73 13.28 7.38
N GLN A 72 15.43 12.62 8.29
CA GLN A 72 14.87 11.60 9.17
C GLN A 72 13.70 12.15 10.00
N ASN A 73 13.90 13.29 10.66
CA ASN A 73 12.87 13.93 11.48
C ASN A 73 11.69 14.43 10.62
N ALA A 74 11.96 14.94 9.42
CA ALA A 74 10.92 15.33 8.48
C ALA A 74 10.06 14.14 8.03
N LEU A 75 10.68 13.01 7.68
CA LEU A 75 9.99 11.78 7.28
C LEU A 75 9.14 11.21 8.43
N PHE A 76 9.65 11.24 9.65
CA PHE A 76 8.90 10.80 10.82
C PHE A 76 7.65 11.65 11.05
N ARG A 77 7.77 12.98 11.03
CA ARG A 77 6.62 13.90 11.14
C ARG A 77 5.60 13.67 10.02
N LEU A 78 6.07 13.46 8.79
CA LEU A 78 5.20 13.18 7.65
C LEU A 78 4.46 11.84 7.81
N SER A 79 5.13 10.82 8.35
CA SER A 79 4.50 9.51 8.62
C SER A 79 3.37 9.62 9.64
N ILE A 80 3.58 10.38 10.73
CA ILE A 80 2.56 10.65 11.74
C ILE A 80 1.41 11.46 11.16
N LEU A 81 1.71 12.48 10.33
CA LEU A 81 0.68 13.29 9.68
C LEU A 81 -0.21 12.42 8.78
N MET A 82 0.38 11.54 7.98
CA MET A 82 -0.38 10.62 7.12
C MET A 82 -1.21 9.62 7.93
N LEU A 83 -0.69 9.15 9.06
CA LEU A 83 -1.45 8.30 9.98
C LEU A 83 -2.65 9.05 10.58
N ALA A 84 -2.45 10.30 11.01
CA ALA A 84 -3.53 11.14 11.51
C ALA A 84 -4.61 11.39 10.45
N VAL A 85 -4.21 11.68 9.21
CA VAL A 85 -5.12 11.81 8.06
C VAL A 85 -5.88 10.51 7.82
N ALA A 86 -5.21 9.35 7.87
CA ALA A 86 -5.87 8.06 7.73
C ALA A 86 -6.93 7.82 8.82
N ILE A 87 -6.65 8.17 10.08
CA ILE A 87 -7.61 8.06 11.19
C ILE A 87 -8.81 8.98 10.95
N LEU A 88 -8.60 10.22 10.50
CA LEU A 88 -9.68 11.15 10.19
C LEU A 88 -10.57 10.64 9.04
N LEU A 89 -9.96 10.11 7.98
CA LEU A 89 -10.69 9.52 6.85
C LEU A 89 -11.46 8.26 7.25
N LEU A 90 -10.89 7.43 8.13
CA LEU A 90 -11.57 6.26 8.66
C LEU A 90 -12.78 6.67 9.52
N GLY A 91 -12.62 7.69 10.37
CA GLY A 91 -13.71 8.26 11.17
C GLY A 91 -14.82 8.84 10.29
N TYR A 92 -14.46 9.57 9.24
CA TYR A 92 -15.41 10.08 8.24
C TYR A 92 -16.13 8.94 7.49
N GLY A 93 -15.39 7.89 7.10
CA GLY A 93 -15.97 6.69 6.51
C GLY A 93 -16.97 6.01 7.46
N GLY A 94 -16.64 5.92 8.75
CA GLY A 94 -17.53 5.39 9.79
C GLY A 94 -18.79 6.23 9.98
N TYR A 95 -18.66 7.56 9.99
CA TYR A 95 -19.80 8.48 10.02
C TYR A 95 -20.75 8.24 8.84
N GLN A 96 -20.21 8.02 7.64
CA GLN A 96 -20.99 7.79 6.42
C GLN A 96 -21.79 6.46 6.42
N ILE A 97 -21.42 5.49 7.27
CA ILE A 97 -22.17 4.23 7.45
C ILE A 97 -23.57 4.53 8.01
N PHE A 98 -23.68 5.47 8.96
CA PHE A 98 -24.96 5.82 9.59
C PHE A 98 -25.93 6.52 8.61
N TYR A 99 -25.42 7.15 7.56
CA TYR A 99 -26.21 7.80 6.51
C TYR A 99 -26.56 6.86 5.34
N GLY A 100 -26.28 5.55 5.46
CA GLY A 100 -26.66 4.54 4.47
C GLY A 100 -25.94 4.63 3.11
N SER A 101 -24.93 5.49 2.99
CA SER A 101 -24.22 5.73 1.73
C SER A 101 -23.04 4.76 1.55
N LEU A 102 -23.33 3.47 1.33
CA LEU A 102 -22.31 2.42 1.18
C LEU A 102 -21.23 2.74 0.13
N LYS A 103 -21.60 3.43 -0.96
CA LYS A 103 -20.63 3.85 -2.00
C LYS A 103 -19.58 4.80 -1.45
N ALA A 104 -19.99 5.77 -0.64
CA ALA A 104 -19.09 6.75 -0.04
C ALA A 104 -18.21 6.10 1.04
N VAL A 105 -18.73 5.13 1.78
CA VAL A 105 -17.94 4.31 2.73
C VAL A 105 -16.82 3.56 1.99
N ILE A 106 -17.15 2.90 0.87
CA ILE A 106 -16.17 2.15 0.06
C ILE A 106 -15.07 3.09 -0.47
N VAL A 107 -15.45 4.26 -0.99
CA VAL A 107 -14.47 5.25 -1.49
C VAL A 107 -13.57 5.74 -0.36
N SER A 108 -14.14 6.15 0.78
CA SER A 108 -13.36 6.60 1.94
C SER A 108 -12.44 5.51 2.49
N LEU A 109 -12.88 4.24 2.45
CA LEU A 109 -12.05 3.11 2.84
C LEU A 109 -10.85 2.94 1.91
N VAL A 110 -11.05 3.04 0.58
CA VAL A 110 -9.94 2.98 -0.39
C VAL A 110 -8.93 4.10 -0.16
N VAL A 111 -9.39 5.34 0.05
CA VAL A 111 -8.50 6.47 0.32
C VAL A 111 -7.75 6.29 1.63
N THR A 112 -8.41 5.76 2.66
CA THR A 112 -7.78 5.43 3.95
C THR A 112 -6.68 4.39 3.78
N LEU A 113 -6.91 3.33 3.00
CA LEU A 113 -5.89 2.31 2.72
C LEU A 113 -4.67 2.89 2.00
N ILE A 114 -4.88 3.82 1.05
CA ILE A 114 -3.78 4.51 0.36
C ILE A 114 -2.97 5.36 1.36
N ALA A 115 -3.65 6.10 2.24
CA ALA A 115 -3.00 6.90 3.27
C ALA A 115 -2.19 6.03 4.25
N LEU A 116 -2.71 4.87 4.64
CA LEU A 116 -2.01 3.90 5.49
C LEU A 116 -0.75 3.33 4.82
N VAL A 117 -0.83 3.01 3.52
CA VAL A 117 0.35 2.56 2.75
C VAL A 117 1.43 3.65 2.70
N LEU A 118 1.03 4.91 2.52
CA LEU A 118 1.96 6.05 2.54
C LEU A 118 2.57 6.26 3.92
N ALA A 119 1.76 6.22 4.98
CA ALA A 119 2.23 6.32 6.37
C ALA A 119 3.26 5.23 6.69
N PHE A 120 2.95 3.98 6.32
CA PHE A 120 3.89 2.86 6.46
C PHE A 120 5.19 3.10 5.68
N ARG A 121 5.11 3.52 4.41
CA ARG A 121 6.29 3.79 3.57
C ARG A 121 7.21 4.85 4.20
N TYR A 122 6.65 5.94 4.72
CA TYR A 122 7.45 7.00 5.35
C TYR A 122 8.06 6.54 6.67
N HIS A 123 7.33 5.76 7.47
CA HIS A 123 7.87 5.16 8.69
C HIS A 123 8.99 4.16 8.40
N PHE A 124 8.84 3.37 7.33
CA PHE A 124 9.87 2.42 6.89
C PHE A 124 11.16 3.13 6.45
N TRP A 125 11.05 4.23 5.69
CA TRP A 125 12.21 5.05 5.32
C TRP A 125 12.90 5.69 6.53
N TYR A 126 12.12 6.19 7.50
CA TYR A 126 12.66 6.66 8.76
C TYR A 126 13.47 5.56 9.47
N PHE A 127 12.94 4.34 9.53
CA PHE A 127 13.61 3.20 10.15
C PHE A 127 14.91 2.80 9.44
N GLN A 128 14.92 2.77 8.10
CA GLN A 128 16.12 2.46 7.32
C GLN A 128 17.25 3.49 7.55
N ILE A 129 16.91 4.78 7.65
CA ILE A 129 17.87 5.84 7.95
C ILE A 129 18.37 5.72 9.39
N LYS A 130 17.48 5.43 10.35
CA LYS A 130 17.83 5.26 11.77
C LYS A 130 18.82 4.13 12.00
N HIS A 131 18.57 2.96 11.41
CA HIS A 131 19.41 1.78 11.58
C HIS A 131 20.60 1.73 10.64
N ARG A 132 20.75 2.71 9.72
CA ARG A 132 21.84 2.80 8.74
C ARG A 132 22.06 1.49 7.95
N LYS A 133 20.98 0.75 7.69
CA LYS A 133 20.99 -0.54 6.98
C LYS A 133 20.14 -0.42 5.70
N LEU A 134 20.81 -0.51 4.54
CA LEU A 134 20.15 -0.59 3.23
C LEU A 134 19.76 -2.05 2.99
N GLY A 135 18.52 -2.42 3.34
CA GLY A 135 17.99 -3.77 3.13
C GLY A 135 17.38 -4.47 4.35
N CYS A 136 16.96 -3.75 5.39
CA CYS A 136 16.22 -4.37 6.51
C CYS A 136 15.00 -5.15 6.02
N THR A 137 14.80 -6.34 6.59
CA THR A 137 13.61 -7.15 6.32
C THR A 137 12.37 -6.56 7.01
N PHE A 138 11.17 -6.88 6.50
CA PHE A 138 9.92 -6.44 7.14
C PHE A 138 9.80 -6.98 8.59
N ASN A 139 10.32 -8.19 8.84
CA ASN A 139 10.32 -8.80 10.17
C ASN A 139 11.20 -8.01 11.15
N GLU A 140 12.39 -7.58 10.72
CA GLU A 140 13.25 -6.70 11.52
C GLU A 140 12.58 -5.35 11.80
N TRP A 141 11.98 -4.72 10.79
CA TRP A 141 11.24 -3.46 10.96
C TRP A 141 10.08 -3.60 11.95
N TYR A 142 9.31 -4.69 11.87
CA TYR A 142 8.17 -4.91 12.76
C TYR A 142 8.61 -5.14 14.21
N ARG A 143 9.63 -6.00 14.41
CA ARG A 143 10.15 -6.32 15.75
C ARG A 143 10.88 -5.14 16.40
N GLN A 144 11.81 -4.52 15.69
CA GLN A 144 12.67 -3.48 16.26
C GLN A 144 12.04 -2.08 16.17
N GLY A 145 11.22 -1.83 15.14
CA GLY A 145 10.61 -0.53 14.89
C GLY A 145 9.27 -0.33 15.59
N LEU A 146 8.36 -1.31 15.55
CA LEU A 146 7.02 -1.21 16.15
C LEU A 146 6.93 -1.88 17.53
N LEU A 147 7.48 -3.09 17.70
CA LEU A 147 7.48 -3.77 18.99
C LEU A 147 8.58 -3.26 19.94
N GLY A 148 9.60 -2.58 19.43
CA GLY A 148 10.71 -2.07 20.25
C GLY A 148 11.56 -3.18 20.87
N GLU A 149 11.58 -4.37 20.28
CA GLU A 149 12.43 -5.48 20.70
C GLU A 149 13.90 -5.05 20.52
N LYS A 150 14.65 -4.95 21.62
CA LYS A 150 16.08 -4.61 21.60
C LYS A 150 16.87 -5.80 21.06
N GLU A 151 17.89 -5.53 20.24
CA GLU A 151 18.87 -6.52 19.77
C GLU A 151 19.48 -7.31 20.93
#